data_AF-A0A949JT33-F1
#
_entry.id   AF-A0A949JT33-F1
#
_cell.length_a   1.000
_cell.length_b   1.000
_cell.length_c   1.000
_cell.angle_alpha   90.00
_cell.angle_beta   90.00
_cell.angle_gamma   90.00
#
_symmetry.space_group_name_H-M   'P 1'
#
loop_
_entity.id
_entity.type
_entity.pdbx_description
1 polymer ?
#
loop_
_entity_poly.entity_id
_entity_poly.type
_entity_poly.pdbx_seq_one_letter_code
_entity_poly.pdbx_strand_id
1 'polypeptide(L)'
;MKGIAGVLFIAVSVLVLSASAASAASSIENQMDVPVKIVDSGFQIVQFDGINYRIFTSGTIAVTFERVDSEHHRIFIIAGEGEVLPYSSVYIQWELFPPVCLEIGLGGGGTYLLGTETGYAEK
;
A
#
# COMPACT_ATOMS: atom_id res chain seq x y z
N MET A 1 18.09 66.21 -4.23
CA MET A 1 17.35 65.43 -3.21
C MET A 1 16.87 64.17 -3.94
N LYS A 2 17.61 63.06 -4.00
CA LYS A 2 17.82 62.00 -2.99
C LYS A 2 16.56 61.58 -2.24
N GLY A 3 16.21 60.30 -2.39
CA GLY A 3 15.18 59.56 -1.66
C GLY A 3 13.92 59.36 -2.50
N ILE A 4 13.30 58.19 -2.59
CA ILE A 4 13.33 57.04 -1.69
C ILE A 4 13.12 55.79 -2.56
N ALA A 5 14.00 54.81 -2.36
CA ALA A 5 13.89 53.47 -2.88
C ALA A 5 12.89 52.65 -2.03
N GLY A 6 12.21 51.72 -2.68
CA GLY A 6 11.91 50.41 -2.11
C GLY A 6 10.75 50.34 -1.13
N VAL A 7 9.52 50.18 -1.64
CA VAL A 7 8.53 49.25 -1.08
C VAL A 7 7.55 48.88 -2.21
N LEU A 8 7.88 47.91 -3.05
CA LEU A 8 6.85 47.19 -3.82
C LEU A 8 7.36 45.82 -4.28
N PHE A 9 7.81 45.01 -3.33
CA PHE A 9 8.27 43.63 -3.60
C PHE A 9 7.69 42.60 -2.62
N ILE A 10 6.56 42.89 -1.97
CA ILE A 10 5.94 41.97 -0.99
C ILE A 10 4.41 42.01 -1.15
N ALA A 11 3.89 41.41 -2.22
CA ALA A 11 2.47 41.03 -2.33
C ALA A 11 2.20 39.94 -3.39
N VAL A 12 3.20 39.11 -3.74
CA VAL A 12 3.02 37.95 -4.63
C VAL A 12 3.78 36.76 -4.04
N SER A 13 3.46 36.41 -2.80
CA SER A 13 4.04 35.24 -2.12
C SER A 13 3.04 34.48 -1.25
N VAL A 14 1.75 34.85 -1.30
CA VAL A 14 0.69 34.25 -0.48
C VAL A 14 -0.31 33.43 -1.33
N LEU A 15 -0.01 33.19 -2.61
CA LEU A 15 -0.96 32.57 -3.56
C LEU A 15 -0.50 31.24 -4.17
N VAL A 16 0.56 30.59 -3.68
CA VAL A 16 1.06 29.33 -4.29
C VAL A 16 1.28 28.18 -3.28
N LEU A 17 0.89 28.32 -2.01
CA LEU A 17 1.15 27.28 -1.00
C LEU A 17 -0.07 26.50 -0.49
N SER A 18 -1.19 26.48 -1.22
CA SER A 18 -2.39 25.72 -0.82
C SER A 18 -2.94 24.74 -1.87
N ALA A 19 -2.23 24.50 -2.96
CA ALA A 19 -2.69 23.56 -4.00
C ALA A 19 -2.07 22.15 -3.94
N SER A 20 -1.10 21.89 -3.05
CA SER A 20 -0.37 20.61 -3.03
C SER A 20 -0.99 19.51 -2.17
N ALA A 21 -2.16 19.73 -1.57
CA ALA A 21 -2.82 18.72 -0.72
C ALA A 21 -3.86 17.85 -1.46
N ALA A 22 -4.04 18.03 -2.77
CA ALA A 22 -5.07 17.31 -3.53
C ALA A 22 -4.54 16.20 -4.45
N SER A 23 -3.23 15.94 -4.50
CA SER A 23 -2.64 14.96 -5.42
C SER A 23 -2.16 13.65 -4.76
N ALA A 24 -2.65 13.33 -3.57
CA ALA A 24 -2.39 12.04 -2.91
C ALA A 24 -3.61 11.09 -2.92
N ALA A 25 -4.80 11.58 -3.31
CA ALA A 25 -6.04 10.81 -3.28
C ALA A 25 -6.50 10.30 -4.66
N SER A 26 -5.85 10.71 -5.76
CA SER A 26 -6.32 10.44 -7.14
C SER A 26 -5.55 9.33 -7.86
N SER A 27 -4.72 8.55 -7.16
CA SER A 27 -3.95 7.45 -7.77
C SER A 27 -4.52 6.05 -7.52
N ILE A 28 -5.63 5.93 -6.78
CA ILE A 28 -6.24 4.63 -6.44
C ILE A 28 -7.41 4.27 -7.37
N GLU A 29 -7.86 5.17 -8.23
CA GLU A 29 -9.07 4.94 -9.03
C GLU A 29 -8.84 4.21 -10.37
N ASN A 30 -7.60 3.82 -10.70
CA ASN A 30 -7.26 3.27 -12.02
C ASN A 30 -6.77 1.80 -12.00
N GLN A 31 -7.13 1.04 -10.96
CA GLN A 31 -6.79 -0.40 -10.84
C GLN A 31 -8.00 -1.28 -10.49
N MET A 32 -9.23 -0.81 -10.74
CA MET A 32 -10.48 -1.47 -10.31
C MET A 32 -10.98 -2.58 -11.26
N ASP A 33 -10.16 -3.59 -11.54
CA ASP A 33 -10.72 -4.89 -11.96
C ASP A 33 -10.11 -6.09 -11.24
N VAL A 34 -9.28 -5.85 -10.22
CA VAL A 34 -8.72 -6.91 -9.39
C VAL A 34 -9.52 -6.99 -8.09
N PRO A 35 -10.09 -8.15 -7.74
CA PRO A 35 -10.92 -8.29 -6.56
C PRO A 35 -10.12 -7.99 -5.29
N VAL A 36 -10.61 -7.03 -4.51
CA VAL A 36 -10.03 -6.64 -3.23
C VAL A 36 -10.67 -7.48 -2.12
N LYS A 37 -9.84 -8.10 -1.28
CA LYS A 37 -10.28 -8.84 -0.10
C LYS A 37 -9.92 -8.07 1.17
N ILE A 38 -10.91 -7.82 2.01
CA ILE A 38 -10.70 -7.23 3.34
C ILE A 38 -10.36 -8.34 4.34
N VAL A 39 -9.24 -8.15 5.03
CA VAL A 39 -8.72 -9.03 6.07
C VAL A 39 -8.75 -8.24 7.38
N ASP A 40 -9.64 -8.63 8.29
CA ASP A 40 -9.69 -8.05 9.64
C ASP A 40 -8.48 -8.52 10.47
N SER A 41 -8.21 -7.82 11.58
CA SER A 41 -7.19 -8.24 12.54
C SER A 41 -7.35 -9.70 12.98
N GLY A 42 -6.23 -10.40 13.13
CA GLY A 42 -6.19 -11.83 13.44
C GLY A 42 -5.80 -12.67 12.25
N PHE A 43 -6.56 -13.73 11.98
CA PHE A 43 -6.26 -14.75 10.97
C PHE A 43 -7.38 -14.84 9.93
N GLN A 44 -7.00 -14.86 8.65
CA GLN A 44 -7.93 -15.15 7.57
C GLN A 44 -7.29 -16.00 6.47
N ILE A 45 -8.11 -16.80 5.81
CA ILE A 45 -7.73 -17.56 4.62
C ILE A 45 -8.31 -16.86 3.39
N VAL A 46 -7.45 -16.57 2.42
CA VAL A 46 -7.80 -16.02 1.12
C VAL A 46 -7.37 -17.02 0.05
N GLN A 47 -8.33 -17.47 -0.76
CA GLN A 47 -8.03 -18.37 -1.88
C GLN A 47 -7.81 -17.55 -3.16
N PHE A 48 -6.71 -17.82 -3.86
CA PHE A 48 -6.40 -17.19 -5.14
C PHE A 48 -5.67 -18.17 -6.06
N ASP A 49 -6.15 -18.30 -7.31
CA ASP A 49 -5.62 -19.20 -8.34
C ASP A 49 -5.34 -20.64 -7.83
N GLY A 50 -6.26 -21.17 -7.02
CA GLY A 50 -6.15 -22.51 -6.44
C GLY A 50 -5.28 -22.63 -5.18
N ILE A 51 -4.54 -21.59 -4.80
CA ILE A 51 -3.66 -21.55 -3.62
C ILE A 51 -4.39 -20.92 -2.44
N ASN A 52 -4.21 -21.50 -1.24
CA ASN A 52 -4.75 -20.95 0.00
C ASN A 52 -3.70 -20.11 0.72
N TYR A 53 -3.90 -18.79 0.76
CA TYR A 53 -3.10 -17.85 1.51
C TYR A 53 -3.67 -17.64 2.91
N ARG A 54 -2.88 -18.00 3.91
CA ARG A 54 -3.14 -17.78 5.33
C ARG A 54 -2.49 -16.46 5.72
N ILE A 55 -3.29 -15.46 6.04
CA ILE A 55 -2.84 -14.11 6.35
C ILE A 55 -3.09 -13.83 7.82
N PHE A 56 -2.06 -13.33 8.49
CA PHE A 56 -2.11 -12.89 9.88
C PHE A 56 -1.68 -11.42 9.97
N THR A 57 -2.52 -10.61 10.60
CA THR A 57 -2.29 -9.16 10.72
C THR A 57 -2.81 -8.65 12.06
N SER A 58 -2.19 -7.60 12.60
CA SER A 58 -2.63 -6.93 13.82
C SER A 58 -3.74 -5.90 13.59
N GLY A 59 -3.93 -5.45 12.35
CA GLY A 59 -4.94 -4.47 11.96
C GLY A 59 -5.68 -4.87 10.69
N THR A 60 -6.71 -4.12 10.33
CA THR A 60 -7.49 -4.34 9.12
C THR A 60 -6.66 -3.94 7.91
N ILE A 61 -6.57 -4.84 6.92
CA ILE A 61 -5.87 -4.58 5.66
C ILE A 61 -6.77 -4.96 4.49
N ALA A 62 -6.57 -4.29 3.36
CA ALA A 62 -7.09 -4.74 2.08
C ALA A 62 -5.97 -5.41 1.30
N VAL A 63 -6.23 -6.61 0.80
CA VAL A 63 -5.28 -7.38 -0.01
C VAL A 63 -5.85 -7.63 -1.40
N THR A 64 -4.99 -7.53 -2.39
CA THR A 64 -5.32 -7.77 -3.80
C THR A 64 -4.26 -8.69 -4.38
N PHE A 65 -4.69 -9.71 -5.13
CA PHE A 65 -3.80 -10.69 -5.75
C PHE A 65 -3.86 -10.59 -7.27
N GLU A 66 -2.71 -10.68 -7.91
CA GLU A 66 -2.54 -10.70 -9.36
C GLU A 66 -1.62 -11.86 -9.74
N ARG A 67 -1.98 -12.61 -10.78
CA ARG A 67 -1.10 -13.65 -11.33
C ARG A 67 -0.10 -12.99 -12.28
N VAL A 68 1.20 -13.12 -12.01
CA VAL A 68 2.26 -12.58 -12.88
C VAL A 68 2.67 -13.60 -13.93
N ASP A 69 2.92 -14.84 -13.50
CA ASP A 69 3.19 -16.00 -14.36
C ASP A 69 2.69 -17.30 -13.70
N SER A 70 3.22 -18.48 -14.06
CA SER A 70 2.84 -19.75 -13.42
C SER A 70 3.48 -20.00 -12.05
N GLU A 71 4.59 -19.32 -11.75
CA GLU A 71 5.41 -19.51 -10.56
C GLU A 71 5.31 -18.32 -9.60
N HIS A 72 4.72 -17.20 -10.03
CA HIS A 72 4.70 -15.97 -9.26
C HIS A 72 3.30 -15.34 -9.19
N HIS A 73 2.90 -15.00 -7.96
CA HIS A 73 1.76 -14.14 -7.68
C HIS A 73 2.23 -12.82 -7.08
N ARG A 74 1.64 -11.72 -7.52
CA ARG A 74 1.84 -10.41 -6.89
C ARG A 74 0.73 -10.16 -5.88
N ILE A 75 1.10 -9.69 -4.70
CA ILE A 75 0.16 -9.25 -3.67
C ILE A 75 0.36 -7.76 -3.42
N PHE A 76 -0.76 -7.02 -3.43
CA PHE A 76 -0.82 -5.63 -2.99
C PHE A 76 -1.53 -5.59 -1.64
N ILE A 77 -0.92 -4.94 -0.67
CA ILE A 77 -1.44 -4.80 0.69
C ILE A 77 -1.56 -3.31 0.98
N ILE A 78 -2.72 -2.89 1.45
CA ILE A 78 -2.95 -1.53 1.96
C ILE A 78 -3.63 -1.61 3.33
N ALA A 79 -3.38 -0.63 4.18
CA ALA A 79 -4.12 -0.46 5.42
C ALA A 79 -5.62 -0.26 5.12
N GLY A 80 -6.48 -0.80 5.97
CA GLY A 80 -7.92 -0.63 5.87
C GLY A 80 -8.34 0.85 5.98
N GLU A 81 -9.52 1.16 5.46
CA GLU A 81 -10.07 2.51 5.51
C GLU A 81 -10.19 3.01 6.96
N GLY A 82 -9.61 4.18 7.24
CA GLY A 82 -9.59 4.76 8.59
C GLY A 82 -8.52 4.20 9.53
N GLU A 83 -7.74 3.20 9.11
CA GLU A 83 -6.61 2.68 9.88
C GLU A 83 -5.28 3.29 9.41
N VAL A 84 -4.42 3.61 10.39
CA VAL A 84 -3.04 4.05 10.17
C VAL A 84 -2.15 2.94 10.69
N LEU A 85 -1.61 2.12 9.78
CA LEU A 85 -0.70 0.99 10.09
C LEU A 85 0.72 1.20 9.53
N PRO A 86 1.41 2.32 9.85
CA PRO A 86 2.78 2.52 9.41
C PRO A 86 3.69 1.52 10.11
N TYR A 87 4.58 0.87 9.35
CA TYR A 87 5.52 -0.12 9.85
C TYR A 87 4.85 -1.35 10.50
N SER A 88 3.65 -1.71 10.02
CA SER A 88 3.00 -2.94 10.46
C SER A 88 3.55 -4.16 9.71
N SER A 89 3.57 -5.30 10.40
CA SER A 89 3.97 -6.58 9.85
C SER A 89 2.74 -7.41 9.52
N VAL A 90 2.64 -7.86 8.27
CA VAL A 90 1.65 -8.85 7.83
C VAL A 90 2.37 -10.17 7.59
N TYR A 91 1.94 -11.23 8.25
CA TYR A 91 2.50 -12.56 8.01
C TYR A 91 1.62 -13.29 7.02
N ILE A 92 2.21 -13.82 5.95
CA ILE A 92 1.50 -14.62 4.96
C ILE A 92 2.15 -16.00 4.84
N GLN A 93 1.31 -17.03 4.74
CA GLN A 93 1.73 -18.40 4.54
C GLN A 93 0.89 -19.01 3.43
N TRP A 94 1.50 -19.82 2.56
CA TRP A 94 0.78 -20.62 1.58
C TRP A 94 1.32 -22.04 1.55
N GLU A 95 0.43 -22.97 1.21
CA GLU A 95 0.75 -24.40 1.14
C GLU A 95 1.45 -24.91 2.41
N LEU A 96 2.63 -25.53 2.25
CA LEU A 96 3.45 -26.08 3.31
C LEU A 96 4.67 -25.20 3.65
N PHE A 97 4.76 -24.00 3.07
CA PHE A 97 5.87 -23.10 3.34
C PHE A 97 5.74 -22.44 4.72
N PRO A 98 6.85 -22.06 5.38
CA PRO A 98 6.81 -21.25 6.57
C PRO A 98 6.16 -19.87 6.30
N PRO A 99 5.51 -19.25 7.29
CA PRO A 99 5.03 -17.88 7.15
C PRO A 99 6.18 -16.90 6.88
N VAL A 100 5.97 -15.97 5.95
CA VAL A 100 6.88 -14.87 5.64
C VAL A 100 6.30 -13.54 6.15
N CYS A 101 7.17 -12.66 6.62
CA CYS A 101 6.79 -11.33 7.12
C CYS A 101 6.88 -10.30 5.99
N LEU A 102 5.78 -9.58 5.76
CA LEU A 102 5.65 -8.52 4.77
C LEU A 102 5.46 -7.17 5.49
N GLU A 103 6.41 -6.26 5.33
CA GLU A 103 6.42 -4.96 6.04
C GLU A 103 5.69 -3.84 5.30
N ILE A 104 4.55 -3.41 5.84
CA ILE A 104 3.81 -2.24 5.35
C ILE A 104 4.67 -0.99 5.56
N GLY A 105 4.99 -0.30 4.46
CA GLY A 105 5.82 0.90 4.49
C GLY A 105 5.09 2.11 5.06
N LEU A 106 5.81 3.23 5.16
CA LEU A 106 5.27 4.53 5.61
C LEU A 106 4.02 5.01 4.85
N GLY A 107 3.87 4.60 3.60
CA GLY A 107 2.72 4.93 2.76
C GLY A 107 1.45 4.16 3.09
N GLY A 108 1.44 3.32 4.14
CA GLY A 108 0.29 2.51 4.52
C GLY A 108 0.03 1.34 3.58
N GLY A 109 1.02 0.94 2.78
CA GLY A 109 0.91 -0.23 1.90
C GLY A 109 2.25 -0.86 1.52
N GLY A 110 2.17 -1.94 0.76
CA GLY A 110 3.29 -2.67 0.20
C GLY A 110 2.85 -3.54 -0.97
N THR A 111 3.75 -3.76 -1.92
CA THR A 111 3.57 -4.71 -3.02
C THR A 111 4.66 -5.75 -2.91
N TYR A 112 4.33 -7.02 -3.15
CA TYR A 112 5.28 -8.12 -3.06
C TYR A 112 5.05 -9.13 -4.16
N LEU A 113 6.13 -9.77 -4.61
CA LEU A 113 6.10 -10.94 -5.46
C LEU A 113 6.28 -12.18 -4.59
N LEU A 114 5.38 -13.15 -4.73
CA LEU A 114 5.36 -14.40 -3.99
C LEU A 114 5.67 -15.56 -4.94
N GLY A 115 6.66 -16.37 -4.62
CA GLY A 115 6.96 -17.60 -5.35
C GLY A 115 6.01 -18.73 -4.92
N THR A 116 5.11 -19.15 -5.81
CA THR A 116 4.05 -20.12 -5.51
C THR A 116 4.59 -21.49 -5.07
N GLU A 117 5.78 -21.86 -5.57
CA GLU A 117 6.42 -23.16 -5.29
C GLU A 117 7.69 -23.08 -4.43
N THR A 118 8.10 -21.88 -3.99
CA THR A 118 9.38 -21.69 -3.29
C THR A 118 9.23 -21.20 -1.85
N GLY A 119 8.07 -20.69 -1.47
CA GLY A 119 7.89 -20.04 -0.16
C GLY A 119 8.60 -18.68 -0.05
N TYR A 120 9.13 -18.16 -1.17
CA TYR A 120 9.85 -16.91 -1.22
C TYR A 120 8.90 -15.72 -1.38
N ALA A 121 9.29 -14.58 -0.81
CA ALA A 121 8.64 -13.30 -1.04
C ALA A 121 9.69 -12.18 -1.18
N GLU A 122 9.48 -11.30 -2.16
CA GLU A 122 10.26 -10.08 -2.36
C GLU A 122 9.35 -8.86 -2.53
N LYS A 123 9.88 -7.68 -2.22
CA LYS A 123 9.17 -6.40 -2.27
C LYS A 123 9.43 -5.68 -3.58
#